data_AF-A0A848TDG1-F1
#
_entry.id   AF-A0A848TDG1-F1
#
_cell.length_a   1.000
_cell.length_b   1.000
_cell.length_c   1.000
_cell.angle_alpha   90.00
_cell.angle_beta   90.00
_cell.angle_gamma   90.00
#
_symmetry.space_group_name_H-M   'P 1'
#
loop_
_entity.id
_entity.type
_entity.pdbx_description
1 polymer ?
#
loop_
_entity_poly.entity_id
_entity_poly.type
_entity_poly.pdbx_seq_one_letter_code
_entity_poly.pdbx_strand_id
1 'polypeptide(L)' 'ESPARVVLEHASGQIEVLVDFDKSEGAFTLNSAGLVRTARKLVEGHVFVPSSVWDGVG' A
#
# COMPACT_ATOMS: atom_id res chain seq x y z
N GLU A 1 20.83 -11.00 3.77
CA GLU A 1 20.66 -10.89 2.32
C GLU A 1 19.51 -9.93 2.03
N SER A 2 19.71 -9.02 1.07
CA SER A 2 18.71 -8.12 0.50
C SER A 2 18.62 -8.40 -1.01
N PRO A 3 17.44 -8.39 -1.64
CA PRO A 3 16.12 -8.20 -1.02
C PRO A 3 15.66 -9.45 -0.26
N ALA A 4 14.86 -9.25 0.79
CA ALA A 4 14.30 -10.32 1.64
C ALA A 4 12.78 -10.45 1.45
N ARG A 5 12.30 -11.70 1.38
CA ARG A 5 10.86 -11.99 1.36
C ARG A 5 10.34 -12.15 2.79
N VAL A 6 9.39 -11.30 3.16
CA VAL A 6 8.71 -11.30 4.47
C VAL A 6 7.27 -11.76 4.26
N VAL A 7 6.82 -12.73 5.06
CA VAL A 7 5.43 -13.23 5.01
C VAL A 7 4.69 -12.75 6.26
N LEU A 8 3.54 -12.12 6.06
CA LEU A 8 2.65 -11.67 7.12
C LEU A 8 1.44 -12.58 7.19
N GLU A 9 1.21 -13.21 8.34
CA GLU A 9 -0.03 -13.93 8.64
C GLU A 9 -1.13 -12.92 8.96
N HIS A 10 -2.16 -12.89 8.13
CA HIS A 10 -3.34 -12.03 8.27
C HIS A 10 -4.60 -12.89 8.45
N ALA A 11 -5.66 -12.33 9.03
CA ALA A 11 -6.92 -13.06 9.24
C ALA A 11 -7.53 -13.64 7.94
N SER A 12 -7.16 -13.10 6.79
CA SER A 12 -7.59 -13.56 5.45
C SER A 12 -6.57 -14.45 4.72
N GLY A 13 -5.48 -14.88 5.38
CA GLY A 13 -4.40 -15.69 4.79
C GLY A 13 -3.05 -14.97 4.86
N GLN A 14 -2.18 -15.24 3.89
CA GLN A 14 -0.81 -14.69 3.88
C GLN A 14 -0.66 -13.51 2.93
N ILE A 15 0.15 -12.52 3.34
CA ILE A 15 0.57 -11.40 2.51
C ILE A 15 2.10 -11.41 2.41
N GLU A 16 2.62 -11.46 1.18
CA GLU A 16 4.06 -11.44 0.92
C GLU A 16 4.56 -10.03 0.61
N VAL A 17 5.66 -9.63 1.25
CA VAL A 17 6.32 -8.35 1.01
C VAL A 17 7.78 -8.62 0.64
N LEU A 18 8.23 -8.05 -0.48
CA LEU A 18 9.64 -8.05 -0.87
C LEU A 18 10.29 -6.77 -0.36
N VAL A 19 11.27 -6.90 0.52
CA VAL A 19 11.91 -5.79 1.22
C VAL A 19 13.33 -5.63 0.71
N ASP A 20 13.64 -4.47 0.14
CA ASP A 20 15.02 -4.08 -0.16
C ASP A 20 15.53 -3.13 0.92
N PHE A 21 16.67 -3.47 1.52
CA PHE A 21 17.27 -2.73 2.61
C PHE A 21 18.79 -2.80 2.61
N ASP A 22 19.43 -1.78 3.19
CA ASP A 22 20.86 -1.74 3.46
C ASP A 22 21.14 -1.84 4.97
N LYS A 23 22.31 -2.39 5.31
CA LYS A 23 22.82 -2.48 6.68
C LYS A 23 24.29 -2.07 6.68
N SER A 24 24.55 -0.79 6.45
CA SER A 24 25.87 -0.18 6.58
C SER A 24 26.04 0.46 7.96
N GLU A 25 27.26 0.39 8.51
CA GLU A 25 27.64 1.10 9.75
C GLU A 25 26.74 0.85 10.98
N GLY A 26 26.07 -0.30 11.02
CA GLY A 26 25.13 -0.66 12.10
C GLY A 26 23.76 0.02 12.01
N ALA A 27 23.53 0.86 10.99
CA ALA A 27 22.24 1.45 10.70
C ALA A 27 21.45 0.59 9.70
N PHE A 28 20.15 0.45 9.94
CA PHE A 28 19.23 -0.18 8.99
C PHE A 28 18.55 0.90 8.14
N THR A 29 18.63 0.77 6.83
CA THR A 29 17.95 1.67 5.88
C THR A 29 17.01 0.86 5.00
N LEU A 30 15.72 1.17 5.03
CA LEU A 30 14.73 0.57 4.14
C LEU A 30 14.69 1.35 2.82
N ASN A 31 15.07 0.71 1.72
CA ASN A 31 15.05 1.33 0.39
C ASN A 31 13.67 1.20 -0.25
N SER A 32 13.07 0.01 -0.21
CA SER A 32 11.75 -0.24 -0.77
C SER A 32 11.06 -1.46 -0.17
N ALA A 33 9.73 -1.48 -0.24
CA ALA A 33 8.90 -2.62 0.13
C ALA A 33 7.82 -2.83 -0.96
N GLY A 34 7.98 -3.89 -1.75
CA GLY A 34 7.08 -4.26 -2.83
C GLY A 34 6.01 -5.27 -2.38
N LEU A 35 4.77 -5.04 -2.78
CA LEU A 35 3.65 -5.95 -2.56
C LEU A 35 2.91 -6.23 -3.88
N VAL A 36 2.60 -7.49 -4.14
CA VAL A 36 1.74 -7.87 -5.25
C VAL A 36 0.29 -7.58 -4.87
N ARG A 37 -0.39 -6.75 -5.66
CA ARG A 37 -1.82 -6.42 -5.53
C ARG A 37 -2.54 -6.74 -6.83
N THR A 38 -3.85 -6.91 -6.74
CA THR A 38 -4.74 -7.05 -7.88
C THR A 38 -5.57 -5.78 -8.04
N ALA A 39 -5.84 -5.36 -9.27
CA ALA A 39 -6.77 -4.28 -9.57
C ALA A 39 -7.75 -4.71 -10.66
N ARG A 40 -8.98 -4.21 -10.61
CA ARG A 40 -10.02 -4.41 -11.63
C ARG A 40 -10.81 -3.13 -11.79
N LYS A 41 -11.08 -2.73 -13.04
CA LYS A 41 -12.02 -1.63 -13.35
C LYS A 41 -13.44 -2.06 -12.97
N LEU A 42 -14.06 -1.33 -12.05
CA LEU A 42 -15.43 -1.60 -11.60
C LEU A 42 -16.46 -0.80 -12.39
N VAL A 43 -16.23 0.51 -12.56
CA VAL A 43 -17.11 1.41 -13.30
C VAL A 43 -16.31 2.59 -13.85
N GLU A 44 -16.80 3.17 -14.94
CA GLU A 44 -16.38 4.47 -15.47
C GLU A 44 -17.64 5.29 -15.76
N GLY A 45 -17.63 6.57 -15.36
CA GLY A 45 -18.79 7.45 -15.48
C GLY A 45 -18.62 8.73 -14.68
N HIS A 46 -19.72 9.45 -14.47
CA HIS A 46 -19.74 10.71 -13.73
C HIS A 46 -20.42 10.51 -12.37
N VAL A 47 -19.80 11.01 -11.31
CA VAL A 47 -20.41 11.11 -9.98
C VAL A 47 -20.95 12.53 -9.82
N PHE A 48 -22.26 12.67 -9.63
CA PHE A 48 -22.89 13.96 -9.35
C PHE A 48 -23.15 14.09 -7.85
N VAL A 49 -22.61 15.15 -7.24
CA VAL A 49 -22.75 15.43 -5.80
C VAL A 49 -23.41 16.80 -5.64
N PRO A 50 -24.45 16.96 -4.78
CA PRO A 50 -25.03 18.27 -4.50
C PRO A 50 -24.00 19.25 -3.92
N SER A 51 -24.03 20.51 -4.35
CA SER A 51 -23.07 21.55 -3.88
C SER A 51 -23.13 21.74 -2.36
N SER A 52 -24.33 21.62 -1.78
CA SER A 52 -24.58 21.79 -0.35
C SER A 52 -23.81 20.84 0.57
N VAL A 53 -23.29 19.73 0.06
CA VAL A 53 -22.41 18.82 0.83
C VAL A 53 -21.04 19.46 1.11
N TRP A 54 -20.62 20.41 0.28
CA TRP A 54 -19.32 21.07 0.35
C TRP A 54 -19.39 22.50 0.89
N ASP A 55 -20.59 23.02 1.17
CA ASP A 55 -20.79 24.40 1.63
C ASP A 55 -20.20 24.67 3.02
N GLY A 56 -19.67 23.64 3.70
CA GLY A 56 -19.07 23.74 5.02
C GLY A 56 -20.12 24.00 6.11
N VAL A 57 -19.87 23.50 7.31
CA VAL A 57 -20.58 24.02 8.48
C VAL A 57 -19.87 25.32 8.84
N GLY A 58 -20.37 26.43 8.30
CA GLY A 58 -20.06 27.78 8.79
C GLY A 58 -20.75 28.04 10.11
#